data_AF-A0A251V8X0-F1
#
_entry.id   AF-A0A251V8X0-F1
#
_cell.length_a   1.000
_cell.length_b   1.000
_cell.length_c   1.000
_cell.angle_alpha   90.00
_cell.angle_beta   90.00
_cell.angle_gamma   90.00
#
_symmetry.space_group_name_H-M   'P 1'
#
loop_
_entity.id
_entity.type
_entity.pdbx_description
1 polymer ?
#
loop_
_entity_poly.entity_id
_entity_poly.type
_entity_poly.pdbx_seq_one_letter_code
_entity_poly.pdbx_strand_id
1 'polypeptide(L)' 'MANAMEPGRGAFDEKMAVRRAIEDARISFTYVSANCFAGYFVGGLCQFGIFLPSRDSVVLFGDGNQKCKS' A
#
# COMPACT_ATOMS: atom_id res chain seq x y z
N MET A 1 8.91 7.13 -3.08
CA MET A 1 8.51 5.82 -3.68
C MET A 1 9.62 5.19 -4.53
N ALA A 2 10.89 5.57 -4.32
CA ALA A 2 11.99 5.23 -5.23
C ALA A 2 12.33 3.74 -5.35
N ASN A 3 11.92 2.92 -4.36
CA ASN A 3 12.22 1.48 -4.32
C ASN A 3 11.01 0.60 -4.67
N ALA A 4 9.96 1.17 -5.28
CA ALA A 4 8.82 0.39 -5.72
C ALA A 4 9.19 -0.47 -6.94
N MET A 5 8.70 -1.71 -6.97
CA MET A 5 8.91 -2.64 -8.08
C MET A 5 7.70 -2.65 -9.02
N GLU A 6 7.92 -2.93 -10.30
CA GLU A 6 6.85 -3.16 -11.25
C GLU A 6 6.07 -4.45 -10.89
N PRO A 7 4.73 -4.50 -11.12
CA PRO A 7 3.89 -3.44 -11.72
C PRO A 7 3.38 -2.39 -10.70
N GLY A 8 3.64 -2.59 -9.40
CA GLY A 8 3.09 -1.75 -8.33
C GLY A 8 3.58 -0.29 -8.36
N ARG A 9 4.72 -0.03 -9.00
CA ARG A 9 5.28 1.31 -9.16
C ARG A 9 4.40 2.26 -9.99
N GLY A 10 3.69 1.78 -11.00
CA GLY A 10 2.83 2.64 -11.84
C GLY A 10 1.82 3.46 -11.03
N ALA A 11 1.12 2.82 -10.10
CA ALA A 11 0.14 3.50 -9.23
C ALA A 11 0.78 4.57 -8.31
N PHE A 12 2.06 4.41 -7.97
CA PHE A 12 2.80 5.40 -7.20
C PHE A 12 3.17 6.62 -8.05
N ASP A 13 3.64 6.39 -9.27
CA ASP A 13 4.02 7.45 -10.20
C ASP A 13 2.80 8.31 -10.60
N GLU A 14 1.64 7.68 -10.83
CA GLU A 14 0.37 8.39 -11.06
C GLU A 14 -0.02 9.31 -9.89
N LYS A 15 0.07 8.81 -8.65
CA LYS A 15 -0.20 9.64 -7.45
C LYS A 15 0.80 10.79 -7.33
N MET A 16 2.06 10.59 -7.71
CA MET A 16 3.08 11.64 -7.68
C MET A 16 2.82 12.73 -8.71
N ALA A 17 2.27 12.40 -9.89
CA ALA A 17 1.87 13.40 -10.89
C ALA A 17 0.79 14.34 -10.33
N VAL A 18 -0.22 13.79 -9.64
CA VAL A 18 -1.26 14.58 -8.97
C VAL A 18 -0.67 15.48 -7.87
N ARG A 19 0.25 14.95 -7.05
CA ARG A 19 0.87 15.72 -5.97
C ARG A 19 1.63 16.95 -6.49
N ARG A 20 2.40 16.76 -7.57
CA ARG A 20 3.12 17.86 -8.24
C ARG A 20 2.16 18.90 -8.79
N ALA A 21 1.06 18.47 -9.44
CA ALA A 21 0.07 19.40 -9.96
C ALA A 21 -0.61 20.25 -8.87
N ILE A 22 -0.91 19.65 -7.70
CA ILE A 22 -1.47 20.36 -6.54
C ILE A 22 -0.45 21.39 -5.99
N GLU A 23 0.82 21.01 -5.88
CA GLU A 23 1.92 21.86 -5.42
C GLU A 23 2.17 23.05 -6.36
N ASP A 24 2.24 22.79 -7.67
CA ASP A 24 2.44 23.82 -8.71
C ASP A 24 1.28 24.83 -8.74
N ALA A 25 0.06 24.36 -8.51
CA ALA A 25 -1.14 25.21 -8.41
C ALA A 25 -1.26 25.96 -7.07
N ARG A 26 -0.34 25.73 -6.11
CA ARG A 26 -0.35 26.34 -4.76
C ARG A 26 -1.67 26.15 -4.01
N ILE A 27 -2.34 25.02 -4.22
CA ILE A 27 -3.55 24.65 -3.48
C ILE A 27 -3.13 24.23 -2.06
N SER A 28 -3.87 24.61 -1.02
CA SER A 28 -3.63 24.09 0.33
C SER A 28 -4.05 22.63 0.42
N PHE A 29 -3.15 21.73 0.86
CA PHE A 29 -3.42 20.29 0.90
C PHE A 29 -2.83 19.61 2.15
N THR A 30 -3.23 18.36 2.36
CA THR A 30 -2.56 17.43 3.27
C THR A 30 -2.59 16.05 2.63
N TYR A 31 -1.42 15.42 2.52
CA TYR A 31 -1.32 14.06 1.99
C TYR A 31 -1.37 13.03 3.11
N VAL A 32 -2.47 12.28 3.18
CA VAL A 32 -2.64 11.21 4.17
C VAL A 32 -2.12 9.89 3.61
N SER A 33 -1.15 9.28 4.29
CA SER A 33 -0.70 7.90 4.01
C SER A 33 -1.28 6.96 5.06
N ALA A 34 -2.42 6.34 4.74
CA ALA A 34 -3.16 5.48 5.67
C ALA A 34 -2.67 4.01 5.72
N ASN A 35 -1.62 3.68 4.97
CA ASN A 35 -1.01 2.35 4.91
C ASN A 35 -2.02 1.23 4.59
N CYS A 36 -2.07 0.17 5.42
CA CYS A 36 -2.82 -1.05 5.18
C CYS A 36 -4.18 -1.03 5.90
N PHE A 37 -5.28 -1.06 5.16
CA PHE A 37 -6.61 -1.11 5.73
C PHE A 37 -6.88 -2.45 6.43
N ALA A 38 -7.33 -2.41 7.69
CA ALA A 38 -7.52 -3.59 8.52
C ALA A 38 -8.44 -4.65 7.87
N GLY A 39 -9.57 -4.24 7.28
CA GLY A 39 -10.52 -5.16 6.65
C GLY A 39 -9.96 -5.90 5.43
N TYR A 40 -9.00 -5.30 4.72
CA TYR A 40 -8.35 -5.94 3.56
C TYR A 40 -7.14 -6.77 3.98
N PHE A 41 -6.25 -6.20 4.80
CA PHE A 41 -4.96 -6.81 5.12
C PHE A 41 -5.05 -7.77 6.31
N VAL A 42 -5.59 -7.33 7.44
CA VAL A 42 -5.71 -8.19 8.64
C VAL A 42 -6.83 -9.21 8.46
N GLY A 43 -7.96 -8.80 7.87
CA GLY A 43 -9.10 -9.68 7.60
C GLY A 43 -8.73 -10.92 6.79
N GLY A 44 -7.97 -10.74 5.71
CA GLY A 44 -7.48 -11.82 4.86
C GLY A 44 -6.12 -12.41 5.22
N LEU A 45 -5.45 -11.93 6.29
CA LEU A 45 -4.03 -12.21 6.56
C LEU A 45 -3.12 -11.94 5.34
N CYS A 46 -3.41 -10.86 4.61
CA CYS A 46 -2.76 -10.46 3.35
C CYS A 46 -2.83 -11.51 2.23
N GLN A 47 -3.73 -12.50 2.32
CA GLN A 47 -3.89 -13.50 1.27
C GLN A 47 -4.73 -12.92 0.11
N PHE A 48 -4.32 -13.19 -1.13
CA PHE A 48 -4.95 -12.61 -2.30
C PHE A 48 -6.38 -13.12 -2.48
N GLY A 49 -7.35 -12.20 -2.59
CA GLY A 49 -8.76 -12.53 -2.81
C GLY A 49 -9.50 -13.07 -1.59
N ILE A 50 -8.87 -13.09 -0.41
CA ILE A 50 -9.45 -13.60 0.83
C ILE A 50 -9.69 -12.44 1.80
N PHE A 51 -10.87 -12.38 2.41
CA PHE A 51 -11.24 -11.34 3.38
C PHE A 51 -11.47 -11.88 4.80
N LEU A 52 -11.44 -13.20 4.98
CA LEU A 52 -11.56 -13.89 6.26
C LEU A 52 -10.29 -14.69 6.53
N PRO A 53 -9.82 -14.79 7.79
CA PRO A 53 -8.56 -15.44 8.06
C PRO A 53 -8.64 -16.92 7.74
N SER A 54 -7.70 -17.41 6.93
CA SER A 54 -7.54 -18.84 6.65
C SER A 54 -7.23 -19.60 7.94
N ARG A 55 -7.82 -20.79 8.09
CA ARG A 55 -7.61 -21.66 9.26
C ARG A 55 -6.64 -22.81 9.00
N ASP A 56 -6.36 -23.10 7.73
CA ASP A 56 -5.59 -24.29 7.33
C ASP A 56 -4.13 -23.94 7.04
N SER A 57 -3.90 -22.89 6.23
CA SER A 57 -2.56 -22.46 5.84
C SER A 57 -2.53 -20.99 5.41
N VAL A 58 -1.33 -20.41 5.41
CA VAL A 58 -1.06 -19.04 4.96
C VAL A 58 0.22 -19.00 4.13
N VAL A 59 0.26 -18.12 3.14
CA VAL A 59 1.48 -17.82 2.39
C VAL A 59 2.17 -16.61 3.03
N LEU A 60 3.45 -16.77 3.40
CA LEU A 60 4.29 -15.67 3.86
C LEU A 60 5.05 -15.08 2.67
N PHE A 61 5.02 -13.75 2.55
CA PHE A 61 5.83 -13.04 1.55
C PHE A 61 7.24 -12.83 2.10
N GLY A 62 8.24 -13.43 1.45
CA GLY A 62 9.62 -13.41 1.94
C GLY A 62 9.78 -14.20 3.24
N ASP A 63 10.42 -13.61 4.25
CA ASP A 63 10.62 -14.22 5.57
C ASP A 63 9.56 -13.85 6.60
N GLY A 64 8.61 -12.97 6.25
CA GLY A 64 7.54 -12.51 7.14
C GLY A 64 7.95 -11.51 8.24
N ASN A 65 9.20 -11.05 8.27
CA ASN A 65 9.69 -10.17 9.34
C ASN A 65 9.57 -8.67 9.02
N GLN A 66 9.26 -8.33 7.77
CA GLN A 66 9.18 -6.94 7.34
C GLN A 66 7.99 -6.21 7.97
N LYS A 67 8.28 -5.14 8.72
CA LYS A 67 7.26 -4.21 9.23
C LYS A 67 7.01 -3.07 8.25
N CYS A 68 5.82 -2.49 8.31
CA CYS A 68 5.56 -1.20 7.71
C CYS A 68 6.51 -0.17 8.35
N LYS A 69 7.25 0.58 7.53
CA LYS A 69 8.11 1.65 8.01
C LYS A 69 7.26 2.91 8.18
N SER A 70 7.31 3.51 9.37
CA SER A 70 6.73 4.83 9.66
C SER A 70 7.55 5.94 9.04
#